data_AF-W7XV30-F1
#
_entry.id   AF-W7XV30-F1
#
_cell.length_a   1.000
_cell.length_b   1.000
_cell.length_c   1.000
_cell.angle_alpha   90.00
_cell.angle_beta   90.00
_cell.angle_gamma   90.00
#
_symmetry.space_group_name_H-M   'P 1'
#
loop_
_entity.id
_entity.type
_entity.pdbx_description
1 polymer ?
#
loop_
_entity_poly.entity_id
_entity_poly.type
_entity_poly.pdbx_seq_one_letter_code
_entity_poly.pdbx_strand_id
1 'polypeptide(L)'
;MNCKHAIIAFFIALPLMTLSAQKKYKPEWESLLKYETPEWFKDVKFGIFIHCPTTVPANNSEWYGYHMWNEGQVDALGNPSQEASNAYKNHVKDFGKPEDFGYTKFIPMFKAEKFDAKEC
;
A
#
# COMPACT_ATOMS: atom_id res chain seq x y z
N MET A 1 -48.40 13.13 62.75
CA MET A 1 -47.85 12.12 61.82
C MET A 1 -47.72 12.77 60.46
N ASN A 2 -46.50 13.20 60.10
CA ASN A 2 -45.65 12.57 59.06
C ASN A 2 -46.35 12.60 57.69
N CYS A 3 -45.92 13.40 56.72
CA CYS A 3 -44.68 13.08 56.00
C CYS A 3 -44.01 14.32 55.37
N LYS A 4 -42.73 14.50 55.67
CA LYS A 4 -41.70 15.11 54.81
C LYS A 4 -41.63 14.25 53.52
N HIS A 5 -41.24 14.70 52.33
CA HIS A 5 -39.87 14.88 51.84
C HIS A 5 -40.00 15.36 50.38
N ALA A 6 -39.55 16.58 50.07
CA ALA A 6 -38.32 16.87 49.32
C ALA A 6 -38.28 16.27 47.89
N ILE A 7 -38.56 17.13 46.91
CA ILE A 7 -38.27 16.92 45.49
C ILE A 7 -36.74 16.89 45.34
N ILE A 8 -36.16 15.71 45.14
CA ILE A 8 -34.74 15.56 44.83
C ILE A 8 -34.58 15.66 43.31
N ALA A 9 -34.16 16.84 42.84
CA ALA A 9 -33.72 17.01 41.46
C ALA A 9 -32.37 16.33 41.27
N PHE A 10 -32.37 15.18 40.59
CA PHE A 10 -31.15 14.46 40.23
C PHE A 10 -30.52 15.15 39.01
N PHE A 11 -29.60 16.08 39.24
CA PHE A 11 -28.74 16.60 38.19
C PHE A 11 -27.75 15.49 37.77
N ILE A 12 -28.10 14.75 36.70
CA ILE A 12 -27.15 13.87 36.03
C ILE A 12 -26.14 14.77 35.31
N ALA A 13 -25.00 15.02 35.95
CA ALA A 13 -23.84 15.60 35.29
C ALA A 13 -23.33 14.58 34.26
N LEU A 14 -23.70 14.76 33.00
CA LEU A 14 -23.13 14.03 31.88
C LEU A 14 -21.62 14.31 31.87
N PRO A 15 -20.72 13.32 32.01
CA PRO A 15 -19.31 13.58 31.84
C PRO A 15 -19.09 14.01 30.40
N LEU A 16 -18.52 15.20 30.23
CA LEU A 16 -18.06 15.71 28.94
C LEU A 16 -17.01 14.71 28.44
N MET A 17 -17.39 13.80 27.53
CA MET A 17 -16.42 12.99 26.81
C MET A 17 -15.54 13.97 26.04
N THR A 18 -14.37 14.27 26.58
CA THR A 18 -13.33 14.99 25.85
C THR A 18 -12.94 14.11 24.68
N LEU A 19 -13.49 14.42 23.51
CA LEU A 19 -13.05 13.87 22.24
C LEU A 19 -11.54 14.11 22.18
N SER A 20 -10.74 13.04 22.29
CA SER A 20 -9.30 13.16 22.16
C SER A 20 -9.01 13.68 20.76
N ALA A 21 -8.71 14.97 20.66
CA ALA A 21 -8.22 15.56 19.43
C ALA A 21 -6.89 14.87 19.12
N GLN A 22 -6.83 14.16 18.00
CA GLN A 22 -5.62 13.55 17.48
C GLN A 22 -4.46 14.56 17.59
N LYS A 23 -3.34 14.16 18.20
CA LYS A 23 -2.14 15.02 18.33
C LYS A 23 -1.84 15.61 16.95
N LYS A 24 -1.92 16.93 16.82
CA LYS A 24 -1.62 17.63 15.56
C LYS A 24 -0.11 17.72 15.41
N TYR A 25 0.44 17.04 14.41
CA TYR A 25 1.83 17.15 14.02
C TYR A 25 2.03 18.39 13.13
N LYS A 26 3.16 19.06 13.31
CA LYS A 26 3.65 20.10 12.41
C LYS A 26 4.68 19.50 11.43
N PRO A 27 4.92 20.11 10.25
CA PRO A 27 5.85 19.60 9.25
C PRO A 27 7.33 19.88 9.59
N GLU A 28 7.70 19.84 10.88
CA GLU A 28 9.09 19.95 11.34
C GLU A 28 9.54 18.65 12.01
N TRP A 29 10.83 18.31 11.88
CA TRP A 29 11.39 17.06 12.40
C TRP A 29 11.14 16.87 13.90
N GLU A 30 11.31 17.93 14.69
CA GLU A 30 11.10 17.93 16.14
C GLU A 30 9.65 17.60 16.51
N SER A 31 8.68 17.90 15.64
CA SER A 31 7.30 17.50 15.83
C SER A 31 7.09 16.04 15.45
N LEU A 32 7.63 15.59 14.31
CA LEU A 32 7.42 14.22 13.79
C LEU A 32 8.09 13.15 14.66
N LEU A 33 9.22 13.47 15.28
CA LEU A 33 9.92 12.57 16.22
C LEU A 33 9.10 12.24 17.47
N LYS A 34 8.03 12.99 17.76
CA LYS A 34 7.09 12.70 18.87
C LYS A 34 6.04 11.65 18.49
N TYR A 35 6.08 11.09 17.28
CA TYR A 35 5.22 9.99 16.89
C TYR A 35 5.61 8.72 17.66
N GLU A 36 4.60 8.08 18.22
CA GLU A 36 4.72 6.77 18.85
C GLU A 36 3.91 5.77 18.03
N THR A 37 4.51 4.61 17.74
CA THR A 37 3.80 3.52 17.06
C THR A 37 2.55 3.15 17.85
N PRO A 38 1.35 3.12 17.23
CA PRO A 38 0.11 2.73 17.88
C PRO A 38 0.20 1.33 18.49
N GLU A 39 -0.45 1.11 19.63
CA GLU A 39 -0.34 -0.15 20.36
C GLU A 39 -0.85 -1.34 19.54
N TRP A 40 -1.95 -1.17 18.81
CA TRP A 40 -2.47 -2.22 17.93
C TRP A 40 -1.43 -2.68 16.88
N PHE A 41 -0.60 -1.77 16.37
CA PHE A 41 0.44 -2.10 15.38
C PHE A 41 1.62 -2.82 16.04
N LYS A 42 1.92 -2.49 17.30
CA LYS A 42 2.90 -3.25 18.08
C LYS A 42 2.38 -4.65 18.38
N ASP A 43 1.10 -4.81 18.65
CA ASP A 43 0.49 -6.10 19.02
C ASP A 43 0.39 -7.07 17.85
N VAL A 44 0.11 -6.58 16.64
CA VAL A 44 0.14 -7.42 15.44
C VAL A 44 1.58 -7.82 15.10
N LYS A 45 1.80 -9.12 14.90
CA LYS A 45 3.15 -9.68 14.61
C LYS A 45 3.29 -10.19 13.18
N PHE A 46 2.19 -10.24 12.45
CA PHE A 46 2.12 -10.74 11.08
C PHE A 46 1.22 -9.83 10.26
N GLY A 47 1.65 -9.52 9.05
CA GLY A 47 0.92 -8.73 8.08
C GLY A 47 1.19 -9.27 6.69
N ILE A 48 0.19 -9.14 5.82
CA ILE A 48 0.30 -9.52 4.41
C ILE A 48 0.39 -8.24 3.60
N PHE A 49 1.41 -8.16 2.76
CA PHE A 49 1.53 -7.13 1.73
C PHE A 49 1.45 -7.81 0.36
N ILE A 50 0.70 -7.20 -0.57
CA ILE A 50 0.51 -7.74 -1.91
C ILE A 50 1.05 -6.72 -2.91
N HIS A 51 2.06 -7.14 -3.68
CA HIS A 51 2.55 -6.34 -4.80
C HIS A 51 1.73 -6.67 -6.05
N CYS A 52 0.75 -5.82 -6.39
CA CYS A 52 -0.11 -5.99 -7.58
C CYS A 52 -0.01 -4.77 -8.51
N PRO A 53 1.11 -4.56 -9.22
CA PRO A 53 1.20 -3.57 -10.28
C PRO A 53 0.39 -4.07 -11.49
N THR A 54 0.57 -3.47 -12.66
CA THR A 54 0.04 -4.01 -13.92
C THR A 54 0.64 -5.41 -14.19
N THR A 55 0.05 -6.47 -13.60
CA THR A 55 0.56 -7.85 -13.65
C THR A 55 0.29 -8.54 -14.98
N VAL A 56 -0.27 -7.82 -15.96
CA VAL A 56 -0.68 -8.31 -17.28
C VAL A 56 0.39 -9.13 -18.02
N PRO A 57 1.68 -8.72 -18.09
CA PRO A 57 2.69 -9.56 -18.74
C PRO A 57 2.97 -10.87 -17.99
N ALA A 58 2.59 -10.96 -16.70
CA ALA A 58 2.69 -12.14 -15.85
C ALA A 58 4.03 -12.89 -15.96
N ASN A 59 5.12 -12.13 -16.08
CA ASN A 59 6.44 -12.66 -16.41
C ASN A 59 7.51 -11.98 -15.55
N ASN A 60 8.51 -12.77 -15.15
CA ASN A 60 9.68 -12.35 -14.39
C ASN A 60 9.31 -11.80 -13.00
N SER A 61 9.20 -10.48 -12.84
CA SER A 61 9.00 -9.81 -11.55
C SER A 61 8.30 -8.46 -11.71
N GLU A 62 8.05 -7.76 -10.61
CA GLU A 62 7.54 -6.39 -10.58
C GLU A 62 8.45 -5.39 -11.32
N TRP A 63 9.72 -5.74 -11.55
CA TRP A 63 10.68 -4.95 -12.32
C TRP A 63 10.58 -5.20 -13.83
N TYR A 64 9.55 -5.92 -14.29
CA TYR A 64 9.33 -6.17 -15.71
C TYR A 64 9.41 -4.88 -16.54
N GLY A 65 8.79 -3.79 -16.08
CA GLY A 65 8.81 -2.50 -16.78
C GLY A 65 10.22 -1.92 -16.99
N TYR A 66 11.17 -2.23 -16.11
CA TYR A 66 12.57 -1.87 -16.27
C TYR A 66 13.30 -2.88 -17.17
N HIS A 67 13.21 -4.17 -16.83
CA HIS A 67 13.97 -5.21 -17.53
C HIS A 67 13.50 -5.48 -18.95
N MET A 68 12.26 -5.13 -19.31
CA MET A 68 11.79 -5.25 -20.69
C MET A 68 12.56 -4.36 -21.67
N TRP A 69 13.36 -3.39 -21.20
CA TRP A 69 14.25 -2.55 -22.01
C TRP A 69 15.73 -2.97 -21.94
N ASN A 70 16.03 -4.02 -21.17
CA ASN A 70 17.41 -4.38 -20.87
C ASN A 70 17.92 -5.43 -21.87
N GLU A 71 18.69 -4.94 -22.84
CA GLU A 71 19.31 -5.70 -23.93
C GLU A 71 20.68 -6.27 -23.59
N GLY A 72 21.11 -6.15 -22.33
CA GLY A 72 22.45 -6.51 -21.89
C GLY A 72 23.20 -5.29 -21.40
N GLN A 73 22.58 -4.53 -20.51
CA GLN A 73 23.25 -3.48 -19.73
C GLN A 73 23.51 -3.96 -18.30
N VAL A 74 22.53 -4.63 -17.69
CA VAL A 74 22.64 -5.11 -16.30
C VAL A 74 21.99 -6.48 -16.10
N ASP A 75 22.39 -7.22 -15.06
CA ASP A 75 21.69 -8.41 -14.58
C ASP A 75 20.48 -8.05 -13.69
N ALA A 76 19.84 -9.05 -13.09
CA ALA A 76 18.69 -8.85 -12.20
C ALA A 76 19.02 -8.10 -10.89
N LEU A 77 20.31 -8.01 -10.51
CA LEU A 77 20.78 -7.32 -9.31
C LEU A 77 21.35 -5.92 -9.62
N GLY A 78 21.39 -5.53 -10.89
CA GLY A 78 21.92 -4.25 -11.33
C GLY A 78 23.43 -4.25 -11.62
N ASN A 79 24.09 -5.42 -11.66
CA ASN A 79 25.50 -5.49 -12.06
C ASN A 79 25.63 -5.45 -13.60
N PRO A 80 26.73 -4.93 -14.17
CA PRO A 80 26.94 -4.96 -15.62
C PRO A 80 26.84 -6.38 -16.20
N SER A 81 26.11 -6.50 -17.31
CA SER A 81 25.91 -7.75 -18.05
C SER A 81 25.92 -7.44 -19.54
N GLN A 82 26.30 -8.40 -20.39
CA GLN A 82 26.13 -8.30 -21.85
C GLN A 82 24.94 -9.11 -22.37
N GLU A 83 24.28 -9.86 -21.48
CA GLU A 83 23.15 -10.70 -21.83
C GLU A 83 21.84 -9.94 -21.65
N ALA A 84 21.01 -9.92 -22.70
CA ALA A 84 19.66 -9.39 -22.62
C ALA A 84 18.85 -10.13 -21.54
N SER A 85 18.06 -9.36 -20.80
CA SER A 85 17.25 -9.89 -19.71
C SER A 85 16.19 -10.86 -20.23
N ASN A 86 15.75 -11.78 -19.37
CA ASN A 86 14.63 -12.68 -19.71
C ASN A 86 13.34 -11.90 -19.98
N ALA A 87 13.11 -10.78 -19.27
CA ALA A 87 11.95 -9.92 -19.52
C ALA A 87 12.00 -9.32 -20.93
N TYR A 88 13.17 -8.83 -21.39
CA TYR A 88 13.34 -8.32 -22.76
C TYR A 88 13.07 -9.43 -23.80
N LYS A 89 13.72 -10.59 -23.65
CA LYS A 89 13.58 -11.73 -24.55
C LYS A 89 12.11 -12.17 -24.69
N ASN A 90 11.40 -12.28 -23.57
CA ASN A 90 9.99 -12.64 -23.54
C ASN A 90 9.09 -11.52 -24.10
N HIS A 91 9.40 -10.26 -23.79
CA HIS A 91 8.64 -9.11 -24.29
C HIS A 91 8.69 -9.04 -25.82
N VAL A 92 9.88 -9.14 -26.40
CA VAL A 92 10.07 -9.14 -27.86
C VAL A 92 9.33 -10.29 -28.52
N LYS A 93 9.36 -11.48 -27.90
CA LYS A 93 8.66 -12.66 -28.41
C LYS A 93 7.15 -12.50 -28.40
N ASP A 94 6.57 -12.00 -27.32
CA ASP A 94 5.12 -12.04 -27.10
C ASP A 94 4.40 -10.74 -27.53
N PHE A 95 5.07 -9.59 -27.46
CA PHE A 95 4.49 -8.26 -27.70
C PHE A 95 5.21 -7.43 -28.78
N GLY A 96 6.43 -7.82 -29.13
CA GLY A 96 7.30 -7.06 -30.05
C GLY A 96 8.28 -6.16 -29.31
N LYS A 97 8.97 -5.29 -30.04
CA LYS A 97 10.01 -4.45 -29.44
C LYS A 97 9.42 -3.46 -28.43
N PRO A 98 10.11 -3.16 -27.32
CA PRO A 98 9.64 -2.21 -26.31
C PRO A 98 9.29 -0.81 -26.87
N GLU A 99 9.97 -0.36 -27.94
CA GLU A 99 9.67 0.91 -28.62
C GLU A 99 8.28 0.90 -29.26
N ASP A 100 7.87 -0.25 -29.82
CA ASP A 100 6.58 -0.44 -30.45
C ASP A 100 5.51 -0.77 -29.40
N PHE A 101 5.86 -1.55 -28.38
CA PHE A 101 4.98 -1.94 -27.28
C PHE A 101 5.58 -1.58 -25.93
N GLY A 102 5.43 -0.33 -25.51
CA GLY A 102 5.90 0.11 -24.20
C GLY A 102 5.05 -0.41 -23.03
N TYR A 103 5.62 -0.41 -21.83
CA TYR A 103 4.95 -0.86 -20.58
C TYR A 103 3.58 -0.21 -20.35
N THR A 104 3.42 1.07 -20.73
CA THR A 104 2.16 1.82 -20.55
C THR A 104 0.99 1.21 -21.31
N LYS A 105 1.22 0.43 -22.37
CA LYS A 105 0.17 -0.26 -23.11
C LYS A 105 -0.50 -1.36 -22.30
N PHE A 106 0.15 -1.89 -21.26
CA PHE A 106 -0.46 -2.86 -20.36
C PHE A 106 -1.47 -2.22 -19.39
N ILE A 107 -1.37 -0.92 -19.11
CA ILE A 107 -2.24 -0.22 -18.13
C ILE A 107 -3.74 -0.42 -18.45
N PRO A 108 -4.23 -0.13 -19.68
CA PRO A 108 -5.63 -0.36 -20.02
C PRO A 108 -6.02 -1.85 -20.10
N MET A 109 -5.05 -2.77 -20.14
CA MET A 109 -5.29 -4.21 -20.19
C MET A 109 -5.49 -4.81 -18.79
N PHE A 110 -5.05 -4.13 -17.73
CA PHE A 110 -5.22 -4.59 -16.36
C PHE A 110 -6.64 -4.30 -15.88
N LYS A 111 -7.52 -5.30 -16.05
CA LYS A 111 -8.95 -5.19 -15.75
C LYS A 111 -9.38 -5.83 -14.43
N ALA A 112 -8.53 -6.67 -13.85
CA ALA A 112 -8.82 -7.43 -12.63
C ALA A 112 -10.19 -8.15 -12.66
N GLU A 113 -10.56 -8.76 -13.80
CA GLU A 113 -11.93 -9.25 -14.06
C GLU A 113 -12.45 -10.30 -13.07
N LYS A 114 -11.54 -10.98 -12.35
CA LYS A 114 -11.87 -12.01 -11.33
C LYS A 114 -11.52 -11.58 -9.91
N PHE A 115 -11.29 -10.30 -9.67
CA PHE A 115 -10.93 -9.82 -8.34
C PHE A 115 -12.15 -9.85 -7.40
N ASP A 116 -12.03 -10.57 -6.28
CA ASP A 116 -12.93 -10.49 -5.14
C ASP A 116 -12.13 -10.19 -3.86
N ALA A 117 -12.37 -9.02 -3.28
CA ALA A 117 -11.71 -8.57 -2.06
C ALA A 117 -12.08 -9.41 -0.82
N LYS A 118 -13.18 -10.17 -0.86
CA LYS A 118 -13.63 -11.03 0.24
C LYS A 118 -13.03 -12.44 0.20
N GLU A 119 -12.48 -12.85 -0.94
CA GLU A 119 -11.84 -14.17 -1.13
C GLU A 119 -10.30 -14.11 -1.05
N CYS A 120 -9.75 -12.96 -0.67
CA CYS A 120 -8.31 -12.75 -0.49
C CYS A 120 -7.78 -13.33 0.83
#